data_AF-A0A2E6KSM6-F1
#
_entry.id   AF-A0A2E6KSM6-F1
#
_cell.length_a   1.000
_cell.length_b   1.000
_cell.length_c   1.000
_cell.angle_alpha   90.00
_cell.angle_beta   90.00
_cell.angle_gamma   90.00
#
_symmetry.space_group_name_H-M   'P 1'
#
loop_
_entity.id
_entity.type
_entity.pdbx_description
1 polymer ?
#
loop_
_entity_poly.entity_id
_entity_poly.type
_entity_poly.pdbx_seq_one_letter_code
_entity_poly.pdbx_strand_id
1 'polypeptide(L)'
;MSLDIKLHKVDLPDQIKFSDKIAIDCEFMGLNVERDRLCLVQISTGNDDAHIIQLDKEKYNAPNLKKVLIDKSINKIFHFARADLLFIKKYLEVNVENISCTKIMSKIARSYSDKHGLKDLIKEFIGIDVSKQLQTSDFGGELSEKQLKYCAQDVVYLHKIFNGLNNILIRENRIDLYKQTIKFLKTRVELDFASFTEDIWSH
;
A
#
# COMPACT_ATOMS: atom_id res chain seq x y z
N MET A 1 13.34 18.66 4.98
CA MET A 1 13.11 17.92 6.24
C MET A 1 13.67 16.52 6.07
N SER A 2 14.37 15.98 7.06
CA SER A 2 14.88 14.61 7.02
C SER A 2 13.73 13.64 7.32
N LEU A 3 13.50 12.69 6.43
CA LEU A 3 12.52 11.60 6.59
C LEU A 3 12.92 10.72 7.79
N ASP A 4 12.04 10.55 8.78
CA ASP A 4 12.27 9.68 9.94
C ASP A 4 11.96 8.22 9.58
N ILE A 5 13.00 7.41 9.33
CA ILE A 5 12.86 6.00 8.93
C ILE A 5 13.21 5.09 10.10
N LYS A 6 12.26 4.25 10.49
CA LYS A 6 12.41 3.25 11.57
C LYS A 6 12.22 1.85 11.03
N LEU A 7 13.25 1.02 11.16
CA LEU A 7 13.18 -0.42 10.87
C LEU A 7 12.78 -1.18 12.14
N HIS A 8 11.70 -1.95 12.05
CA HIS A 8 11.24 -2.86 13.09
C HIS A 8 11.41 -4.29 12.63
N LYS A 9 11.93 -5.16 13.51
CA LYS A 9 12.02 -6.60 13.23
C LYS A 9 10.78 -7.28 13.78
N VAL A 10 10.18 -8.15 12.97
CA VAL A 10 9.02 -8.99 13.29
C VAL A 10 7.68 -8.25 13.40
N ASP A 11 7.59 -7.18 14.19
CA ASP A 11 6.31 -6.48 14.46
C ASP A 11 6.52 -4.98 14.76
N LEU A 12 5.41 -4.25 14.84
CA LEU A 12 5.36 -2.90 15.37
C LEU A 12 5.54 -2.86 16.90
N PRO A 13 6.10 -1.77 17.46
CA PRO A 13 6.18 -1.56 18.90
C PRO A 13 4.79 -1.45 19.56
N ASP A 14 4.64 -1.97 20.79
CA ASP A 14 3.35 -2.02 21.51
C ASP A 14 2.68 -0.65 21.72
N GLN A 15 3.45 0.42 21.81
CA GLN A 15 2.96 1.76 22.16
C GLN A 15 2.76 2.68 20.94
N ILE A 16 2.92 2.17 19.71
CA ILE A 16 2.72 3.00 18.54
C ILE A 16 1.24 3.33 18.37
N LYS A 17 0.93 4.62 18.26
CA LYS A 17 -0.41 5.11 17.96
C LYS A 17 -0.39 5.77 16.60
N PHE A 18 -1.31 5.34 15.75
CA PHE A 18 -1.53 5.95 14.46
C PHE A 18 -2.70 6.95 14.54
N SER A 19 -2.69 7.89 13.62
CA SER A 19 -3.81 8.81 13.37
C SER A 19 -4.98 8.06 12.71
N ASP A 20 -6.00 8.81 12.27
CA ASP A 20 -7.17 8.29 11.57
C ASP A 20 -6.86 7.72 10.17
N LYS A 21 -5.68 8.05 9.60
CA LYS A 21 -5.24 7.52 8.30
C LYS A 21 -3.75 7.21 8.28
N ILE A 22 -3.42 6.06 7.71
CA ILE A 22 -2.04 5.65 7.46
C ILE A 22 -1.87 5.25 6.00
N ALA A 23 -0.68 5.48 5.50
CA ALA A 23 -0.25 4.98 4.20
C ALA A 23 0.44 3.64 4.39
N ILE A 24 0.13 2.66 3.55
CA ILE A 24 0.72 1.32 3.59
C ILE A 24 1.16 0.90 2.19
N ASP A 25 2.31 0.26 2.13
CA ASP A 25 2.78 -0.50 0.98
C ASP A 25 3.48 -1.77 1.48
N CYS A 26 3.71 -2.74 0.59
CA CYS A 26 4.38 -4.00 0.92
C CYS A 26 5.48 -4.35 -0.08
N GLU A 27 6.52 -5.02 0.41
CA GLU A 27 7.52 -5.65 -0.47
C GLU A 27 7.46 -7.16 -0.41
N PHE A 28 7.69 -7.80 -1.55
CA PHE A 28 7.61 -9.24 -1.75
C PHE A 28 8.87 -9.76 -2.45
N MET A 29 9.10 -11.08 -2.42
CA MET A 29 10.16 -11.69 -3.26
C MET A 29 9.82 -11.72 -4.76
N GLY A 30 8.55 -11.46 -5.09
CA GLY A 30 7.97 -11.55 -6.43
C GLY A 30 6.44 -11.47 -6.34
N LEU A 31 5.75 -11.66 -7.46
CA LEU A 31 4.30 -11.43 -7.55
C LEU A 31 3.44 -12.71 -7.52
N ASN A 32 4.05 -13.89 -7.40
CA ASN A 32 3.29 -15.14 -7.25
C ASN A 32 3.06 -15.40 -5.75
N VAL A 33 1.84 -15.14 -5.26
CA VAL A 33 1.49 -15.28 -3.83
C VAL A 33 1.72 -16.68 -3.24
N GLU A 34 1.74 -17.74 -4.06
CA GLU A 34 1.98 -19.11 -3.58
C GLU A 34 3.47 -19.43 -3.45
N ARG A 35 4.34 -18.72 -4.18
CA ARG A 35 5.79 -18.95 -4.21
C ARG A 35 6.56 -17.87 -3.45
N ASP A 36 6.16 -16.63 -3.65
CA ASP A 36 6.90 -15.44 -3.24
C ASP A 36 6.33 -14.93 -1.92
N ARG A 37 7.20 -14.76 -0.93
CA ARG A 37 6.78 -14.40 0.41
C ARG A 37 6.60 -12.89 0.59
N LEU A 38 5.71 -12.50 1.50
CA LEU A 38 5.66 -11.15 2.05
C LEU A 38 6.91 -10.89 2.90
N CYS A 39 7.69 -9.86 2.54
CA CYS A 39 8.94 -9.54 3.21
C CYS A 39 8.78 -8.36 4.16
N LEU A 40 8.25 -7.25 3.64
CA LEU A 40 8.14 -5.99 4.37
C LEU A 40 6.71 -5.46 4.32
N VAL A 41 6.33 -4.76 5.38
CA VAL A 41 5.18 -3.85 5.37
C VAL A 41 5.69 -2.47 5.78
N GLN A 42 5.38 -1.45 5.00
CA GLN A 42 5.75 -0.07 5.32
C GLN A 42 4.52 0.70 5.76
N ILE A 43 4.67 1.57 6.75
CA ILE A 43 3.60 2.44 7.24
C ILE A 43 4.12 3.86 7.40
N SER A 44 3.42 4.84 6.85
CA SER A 44 3.64 6.27 7.16
C SER A 44 2.41 6.85 7.87
N THR A 45 2.63 7.74 8.83
CA THR A 45 1.55 8.52 9.47
C THR A 45 1.18 9.77 8.66
N GLY A 46 1.95 10.08 7.61
CA GLY A 46 1.80 11.29 6.81
C GLY A 46 2.58 12.49 7.36
N ASN A 47 3.42 12.29 8.38
CA ASN A 47 4.20 13.34 9.05
C ASN A 47 5.70 13.22 8.75
N ASP A 48 6.03 12.97 7.48
CA ASP A 48 7.42 12.75 7.01
C ASP A 48 8.15 11.65 7.81
N ASP A 49 7.43 10.54 8.05
CA ASP A 49 7.90 9.35 8.78
C ASP A 49 7.60 8.06 8.00
N ALA A 50 8.38 7.01 8.26
CA ALA A 50 8.13 5.67 7.76
C ALA A 50 8.57 4.60 8.78
N HIS A 51 7.64 3.72 9.13
CA HIS A 51 7.85 2.52 9.90
C HIS A 51 7.93 1.33 8.93
N ILE A 52 9.10 0.71 8.81
CA ILE A 52 9.33 -0.44 7.94
C ILE A 52 9.40 -1.68 8.83
N ILE A 53 8.43 -2.57 8.70
CA ILE A 53 8.35 -3.82 9.46
C ILE A 53 8.93 -4.93 8.58
N GLN A 54 10.08 -5.48 8.97
CA GLN A 54 10.64 -6.66 8.33
C GLN A 54 10.11 -7.92 9.01
N LEU A 55 9.28 -8.67 8.28
CA LEU A 55 8.55 -9.82 8.81
C LEU A 55 9.43 -11.06 8.92
N ASP A 56 9.14 -11.86 9.93
CA ASP A 56 9.73 -13.19 10.09
C ASP A 56 9.11 -14.16 9.07
N LYS A 57 9.95 -14.75 8.22
CA LYS A 57 9.54 -15.62 7.11
C LYS A 57 8.88 -16.93 7.54
N GLU A 58 9.09 -17.37 8.78
CA GLU A 58 8.61 -18.66 9.29
C GLU A 58 7.32 -18.50 10.08
N LYS A 59 7.24 -17.43 10.89
CA LYS A 59 6.18 -17.28 11.89
C LYS A 59 5.14 -16.22 11.55
N TYR A 60 5.52 -15.15 10.85
CA TYR A 60 4.63 -14.00 10.59
C TYR A 60 3.86 -13.50 11.84
N ASN A 61 4.51 -13.60 13.02
CA ASN A 61 3.91 -13.25 14.30
C ASN A 61 3.99 -11.74 14.57
N ALA A 62 3.14 -10.99 13.89
CA ALA A 62 3.05 -9.54 13.98
C ALA A 62 1.71 -9.05 14.57
N PRO A 63 1.38 -9.37 15.83
CA PRO A 63 0.08 -9.04 16.42
C PRO A 63 -0.27 -7.55 16.41
N ASN A 64 0.69 -6.65 16.58
CA ASN A 64 0.45 -5.21 16.60
C ASN A 64 0.16 -4.69 15.19
N LEU A 65 0.93 -5.14 14.19
CA LEU A 65 0.63 -4.88 12.79
C LEU A 65 -0.77 -5.41 12.41
N LYS A 66 -1.09 -6.66 12.78
CA LYS A 66 -2.40 -7.27 12.52
C LYS A 66 -3.54 -6.43 13.12
N LYS A 67 -3.41 -5.95 14.36
CA LYS A 67 -4.40 -5.06 15.00
C LYS A 67 -4.65 -3.79 14.19
N VAL A 68 -3.60 -3.14 13.70
CA VAL A 68 -3.71 -1.91 12.89
C VAL A 68 -4.40 -2.18 11.55
N LEU A 69 -4.06 -3.29 10.90
CA LEU A 69 -4.63 -3.67 9.61
C LEU A 69 -6.14 -3.94 9.69
N ILE A 70 -6.62 -4.56 10.78
CA ILE A 70 -8.05 -4.86 10.98
C ILE A 70 -8.85 -3.73 11.64
N ASP A 71 -8.19 -2.68 12.14
CA ASP A 71 -8.85 -1.56 12.80
C ASP A 71 -9.68 -0.73 11.81
N LYS A 72 -11.01 -0.80 11.91
CA LYS A 72 -11.94 -0.07 11.05
C LYS A 72 -11.88 1.45 11.24
N SER A 73 -11.43 1.94 12.40
CA SER A 73 -11.31 3.36 12.68
C SER A 73 -10.16 4.03 11.93
N ILE A 74 -9.16 3.25 11.51
CA ILE A 74 -8.00 3.72 10.75
C ILE A 74 -8.19 3.42 9.27
N ASN A 75 -8.12 4.44 8.42
CA ASN A 75 -8.10 4.28 6.98
C ASN A 75 -6.69 3.88 6.51
N LYS A 76 -6.59 2.81 5.72
CA LYS A 76 -5.33 2.36 5.12
C LYS A 76 -5.28 2.75 3.65
N ILE A 77 -4.40 3.69 3.33
CA ILE A 77 -4.18 4.23 1.99
C ILE A 77 -3.07 3.42 1.32
N PHE A 78 -3.40 2.73 0.24
CA PHE A 78 -2.45 2.00 -0.60
C PHE A 78 -2.34 2.64 -1.98
N HIS A 79 -1.29 2.29 -2.72
CA HIS A 79 -1.25 2.45 -4.16
C HIS A 79 -1.26 1.08 -4.85
N PHE A 80 -2.37 0.75 -5.53
CA PHE A 80 -2.60 -0.59 -6.11
C PHE A 80 -2.78 -1.72 -5.07
N ALA A 81 -3.59 -1.48 -4.04
CA ALA A 81 -3.80 -2.40 -2.92
C ALA A 81 -4.16 -3.87 -3.26
N ARG A 82 -4.57 -4.20 -4.50
CA ARG A 82 -4.96 -5.58 -4.87
C ARG A 82 -3.85 -6.59 -4.51
N ALA A 83 -2.59 -6.27 -4.84
CA ALA A 83 -1.46 -7.15 -4.56
C ALA A 83 -1.15 -7.20 -3.05
N ASP A 84 -1.07 -6.04 -2.39
CA ASP A 84 -0.77 -5.96 -0.95
C ASP A 84 -1.78 -6.74 -0.11
N LEU A 85 -3.08 -6.56 -0.41
CA LEU A 85 -4.15 -7.24 0.30
C LEU A 85 -4.11 -8.76 0.10
N LEU A 86 -3.76 -9.23 -1.10
CA LEU A 86 -3.59 -10.65 -1.41
C LEU A 86 -2.49 -11.27 -0.54
N PHE A 87 -1.32 -10.63 -0.48
CA PHE A 87 -0.18 -11.11 0.31
C PHE A 87 -0.42 -10.96 1.83
N ILE A 88 -0.98 -9.85 2.28
CA ILE A 88 -1.35 -9.66 3.69
C ILE A 88 -2.33 -10.76 4.12
N LYS A 89 -3.34 -11.05 3.31
CA LYS A 89 -4.31 -12.11 3.62
C LYS A 89 -3.65 -13.48 3.69
N LYS A 90 -2.74 -13.81 2.75
CA LYS A 90 -2.02 -15.10 2.73
C LYS A 90 -1.10 -15.28 3.94
N TYR A 91 -0.28 -14.27 4.23
CA TYR A 91 0.86 -14.41 5.15
C TYR A 91 0.58 -13.90 6.56
N LEU A 92 -0.22 -12.85 6.71
CA LEU A 92 -0.62 -12.32 8.02
C LEU A 92 -1.98 -12.86 8.46
N GLU A 93 -2.70 -13.58 7.59
CA GLU A 93 -3.99 -14.22 7.89
C GLU A 93 -5.05 -13.24 8.40
N VAL A 94 -5.03 -12.00 7.89
CA VAL A 94 -6.00 -10.95 8.24
C VAL A 94 -6.60 -10.32 6.99
N ASN A 95 -7.88 -9.95 7.10
CA ASN A 95 -8.54 -9.11 6.10
C ASN A 95 -8.39 -7.65 6.52
N VAL A 96 -7.68 -6.85 5.70
CA VAL A 96 -7.53 -5.42 5.98
C VAL A 96 -8.88 -4.71 5.88
N GLU A 97 -9.15 -3.84 6.84
CA GLU A 97 -10.40 -3.07 6.93
C GLU A 97 -10.22 -1.61 6.51
N ASN A 98 -11.28 -0.88 6.17
CA ASN A 98 -11.24 0.56 5.84
C ASN A 98 -10.09 0.95 4.87
N ILE A 99 -10.18 0.47 3.63
CA ILE A 99 -9.13 0.62 2.62
C ILE A 99 -9.42 1.80 1.68
N SER A 100 -8.37 2.49 1.25
CA SER A 100 -8.39 3.39 0.10
C SER A 100 -7.26 3.07 -0.88
N CYS A 101 -7.51 3.24 -2.17
CA CYS A 101 -6.55 2.87 -3.22
C CYS A 101 -6.35 4.01 -4.21
N THR A 102 -5.20 4.67 -4.11
CA THR A 102 -4.86 5.85 -4.94
C THR A 102 -4.76 5.51 -6.43
N LYS A 103 -4.43 4.27 -6.81
CA LYS A 103 -4.43 3.87 -8.23
C LYS A 103 -5.84 3.80 -8.82
N ILE A 104 -6.82 3.30 -8.06
CA ILE A 104 -8.23 3.29 -8.47
C ILE A 104 -8.74 4.74 -8.53
N MET A 105 -8.47 5.54 -7.49
CA MET A 105 -8.81 6.95 -7.47
C MET A 105 -8.23 7.67 -8.70
N SER A 106 -6.96 7.44 -9.01
CA SER A 106 -6.30 8.07 -10.15
C SER A 106 -6.90 7.67 -11.48
N LYS A 107 -7.26 6.40 -11.71
CA LYS A 107 -7.91 5.97 -12.95
C LYS A 107 -9.26 6.67 -13.18
N ILE A 108 -10.01 6.93 -12.11
CA ILE A 108 -11.32 7.60 -12.19
C ILE A 108 -11.16 9.13 -12.28
N ALA A 109 -10.22 9.70 -11.53
CA ALA A 109 -10.00 11.13 -11.41
C ALA A 109 -9.23 11.74 -12.59
N ARG A 110 -8.16 11.08 -13.04
CA ARG A 110 -7.18 11.61 -13.99
C ARG A 110 -7.42 11.06 -15.40
N SER A 111 -8.62 11.25 -15.93
CA SER A 111 -9.00 10.77 -17.28
C SER A 111 -8.23 11.43 -18.44
N TYR A 112 -7.36 12.40 -18.14
CA TYR A 112 -6.45 13.06 -19.08
C TYR A 112 -5.08 12.38 -19.18
N SER A 113 -4.84 11.29 -18.46
CA SER A 113 -3.55 10.59 -18.45
C SER A 113 -3.73 9.10 -18.26
N ASP A 114 -2.99 8.30 -19.05
CA ASP A 114 -2.92 6.84 -18.86
C ASP A 114 -1.85 6.43 -17.82
N LYS A 115 -1.13 7.41 -17.26
CA LYS A 115 -0.03 7.18 -16.32
C LYS A 115 -0.54 7.20 -14.88
N HIS A 116 -0.84 6.01 -14.35
CA HIS A 116 -1.38 5.83 -13.00
C HIS A 116 -0.43 5.10 -12.04
N GLY A 117 0.86 5.00 -12.35
CA GLY A 117 1.84 4.43 -11.44
C GLY A 117 2.24 5.41 -10.33
N LEU A 118 2.68 4.89 -9.19
CA LEU A 118 3.03 5.71 -8.03
C LEU A 118 4.07 6.79 -8.36
N LYS A 119 5.13 6.44 -9.09
CA LYS A 119 6.13 7.39 -9.60
C LYS A 119 5.50 8.57 -10.35
N ASP A 120 4.53 8.31 -11.22
CA ASP A 120 3.88 9.36 -12.02
C ASP A 120 3.01 10.26 -11.13
N LEU A 121 2.34 9.68 -10.13
CA LEU A 121 1.56 10.44 -9.14
C LEU A 121 2.47 11.29 -8.24
N ILE A 122 3.59 10.75 -7.77
CA ILE A 122 4.56 11.53 -6.98
C ILE A 122 5.05 12.73 -7.80
N LYS A 123 5.39 12.51 -9.07
CA LYS A 123 5.82 13.59 -9.95
C LYS A 123 4.75 14.67 -10.13
N GLU A 124 3.50 14.28 -10.37
CA GLU A 124 2.41 15.24 -10.62
C GLU A 124 1.97 15.99 -9.36
N PHE A 125 1.78 15.29 -8.24
CA PHE A 125 1.22 15.88 -7.02
C PHE A 125 2.28 16.49 -6.09
N ILE A 126 3.53 16.03 -6.17
CA ILE A 126 4.61 16.45 -5.27
C ILE A 126 5.71 17.21 -6.02
N GLY A 127 5.85 17.01 -7.34
CA GLY A 127 6.90 17.64 -8.15
C GLY A 127 8.27 16.97 -8.03
N ILE A 128 8.32 15.72 -7.53
CA ILE A 128 9.56 14.97 -7.29
C ILE A 128 9.67 13.81 -8.28
N ASP A 129 10.86 13.59 -8.85
CA ASP A 129 11.14 12.40 -9.66
C ASP A 129 11.78 11.32 -8.75
N VAL A 130 11.16 10.14 -8.71
CA VAL A 130 11.64 8.99 -7.92
C VAL A 130 12.23 7.91 -8.82
N SER A 131 13.26 7.22 -8.34
CA SER A 131 13.89 6.11 -9.04
C SER A 131 13.10 4.82 -8.84
N LYS A 132 13.01 3.99 -9.89
CA LYS A 132 12.44 2.63 -9.81
C LYS A 132 13.51 1.53 -9.65
N GLN A 133 14.79 1.90 -9.53
CA GLN A 133 15.89 0.94 -9.57
C GLN A 133 15.81 -0.12 -8.48
N LEU A 134 15.22 0.20 -7.33
CA LEU A 134 15.15 -0.70 -6.18
C LEU A 134 13.87 -1.54 -6.12
N GLN A 135 12.91 -1.30 -7.03
CA GLN A 135 11.68 -2.09 -7.13
C GLN A 135 11.98 -3.59 -7.33
N THR A 136 13.07 -3.91 -8.04
CA THR A 136 13.55 -5.27 -8.21
C THR A 136 14.82 -5.46 -7.38
N SER A 137 14.66 -5.68 -6.07
CA SER A 137 15.74 -5.93 -5.12
C SER A 137 15.42 -7.13 -4.21
N ASP A 138 16.45 -7.71 -3.58
CA ASP A 138 16.24 -8.73 -2.55
C ASP A 138 15.81 -8.05 -1.23
N PHE A 139 14.50 -7.96 -1.01
CA PHE A 139 13.90 -7.48 0.24
C PHE A 139 13.81 -8.58 1.31
N GLY A 140 14.19 -9.81 0.98
CA GLY A 140 14.17 -10.93 1.89
C GLY A 140 15.40 -11.01 2.81
N GLY A 141 16.51 -10.40 2.40
CA GLY A 141 17.78 -10.38 3.13
C GLY A 141 17.98 -9.19 4.07
N GLU A 142 19.24 -8.84 4.31
CA GLU A 142 19.59 -7.62 5.03
C GLU A 142 19.31 -6.38 4.18
N LEU A 143 18.60 -5.41 4.75
CA LEU A 143 18.19 -4.21 4.04
C LEU A 143 19.30 -3.16 4.06
N SER A 144 19.68 -2.70 2.88
CA SER A 144 20.55 -1.53 2.73
C SER A 144 19.81 -0.22 3.06
N GLU A 145 20.56 0.83 3.41
CA GLU A 145 19.99 2.17 3.59
C GLU A 145 19.23 2.67 2.36
N LYS A 146 19.67 2.28 1.16
CA LYS A 146 19.01 2.66 -0.09
C LYS A 146 17.63 2.00 -0.22
N GLN A 147 17.51 0.71 0.13
CA GLN A 147 16.23 0.01 0.17
C GLN A 147 15.29 0.62 1.21
N LEU A 148 15.80 0.94 2.41
CA LEU A 148 14.98 1.59 3.44
C LEU A 148 14.44 2.95 2.97
N LYS A 149 15.27 3.75 2.29
CA LYS A 149 14.83 5.04 1.70
C LYS A 149 13.79 4.84 0.60
N TYR A 150 13.96 3.83 -0.25
CA TYR A 150 12.99 3.48 -1.29
C TYR A 150 11.64 3.09 -0.69
N CYS A 151 11.63 2.12 0.22
CA CYS A 151 10.43 1.69 0.96
C CYS A 151 9.71 2.85 1.66
N ALA A 152 10.47 3.79 2.23
CA ALA A 152 9.88 4.96 2.88
C ALA A 152 9.24 5.95 1.87
N GLN A 153 9.83 6.11 0.69
CA GLN A 153 9.31 6.97 -0.38
C GLN A 153 7.99 6.46 -0.96
N ASP A 154 7.76 5.15 -0.96
CA ASP A 154 6.52 4.57 -1.50
C ASP A 154 5.29 4.86 -0.62
N VAL A 155 5.47 5.16 0.67
CA VAL A 155 4.38 5.48 1.59
C VAL A 155 4.26 6.96 1.96
N VAL A 156 5.37 7.70 2.09
CA VAL A 156 5.35 9.06 2.68
C VAL A 156 4.52 10.07 1.87
N TYR A 157 4.40 9.87 0.56
CA TYR A 157 3.66 10.78 -0.31
C TYR A 157 2.17 10.44 -0.48
N LEU A 158 1.74 9.26 0.00
CA LEU A 158 0.40 8.74 -0.30
C LEU A 158 -0.71 9.59 0.31
N HIS A 159 -0.53 10.21 1.49
CA HIS A 159 -1.53 11.13 2.06
C HIS A 159 -1.77 12.35 1.17
N LYS A 160 -0.69 12.95 0.65
CA LYS A 160 -0.78 14.13 -0.25
C LYS A 160 -1.43 13.75 -1.58
N ILE A 161 -1.02 12.62 -2.16
CA ILE A 161 -1.60 12.07 -3.40
C ILE A 161 -3.09 11.76 -3.21
N PHE A 162 -3.45 11.09 -2.10
CA PHE A 162 -4.84 10.78 -1.75
C PHE A 162 -5.69 12.03 -1.68
N ASN A 163 -5.24 13.06 -0.97
CA ASN A 163 -5.98 14.33 -0.84
C ASN A 163 -6.16 15.02 -2.20
N GLY A 164 -5.10 15.09 -3.02
CA GLY A 164 -5.17 15.66 -4.36
C GLY A 164 -6.17 14.93 -5.27
N LEU A 165 -6.12 13.59 -5.27
CA LEU A 165 -7.05 12.76 -6.03
C LEU A 165 -8.49 12.90 -5.52
N ASN A 166 -8.70 12.95 -4.21
CA ASN A 166 -10.01 13.13 -3.62
C ASN A 166 -10.65 14.47 -4.06
N ASN A 167 -9.87 15.54 -4.08
CA ASN A 167 -10.34 16.85 -4.55
C ASN A 167 -10.78 16.80 -6.03
N ILE A 168 -10.04 16.10 -6.88
CA ILE A 168 -10.42 15.91 -8.29
C ILE A 168 -11.70 15.07 -8.40
N LEU A 169 -11.81 13.95 -7.66
CA LEU A 169 -13.01 13.12 -7.66
C LEU A 169 -14.27 13.89 -7.25
N ILE A 170 -14.15 14.78 -6.25
CA ILE A 170 -15.26 15.64 -5.82
C ILE A 170 -15.59 16.66 -6.91
N ARG A 171 -14.59 17.39 -7.42
CA ARG A 171 -14.77 18.40 -8.47
C ARG A 171 -15.46 17.84 -9.71
N GLU A 172 -15.08 16.63 -10.12
CA GLU A 172 -15.63 15.95 -11.30
C GLU A 172 -16.92 15.17 -11.03
N ASN A 173 -17.47 15.21 -9.80
CA ASN A 173 -18.64 14.43 -9.38
C ASN A 173 -18.50 12.90 -9.55
N ARG A 174 -17.29 12.36 -9.34
CA ARG A 174 -16.95 10.92 -9.48
C ARG A 174 -16.68 10.22 -8.16
N ILE A 175 -16.81 10.92 -7.02
CA ILE A 175 -16.49 10.37 -5.71
C ILE A 175 -17.37 9.17 -5.33
N ASP A 176 -18.65 9.19 -5.69
CA ASP A 176 -19.55 8.08 -5.38
C ASP A 176 -19.29 6.85 -6.25
N LEU A 177 -18.88 7.06 -7.51
CA LEU A 177 -18.38 5.97 -8.35
C LEU A 177 -17.17 5.31 -7.70
N TYR A 178 -16.18 6.09 -7.24
CA TYR A 178 -15.02 5.54 -6.52
C TYR A 178 -15.44 4.75 -5.26
N LYS A 179 -16.34 5.31 -4.43
CA LYS A 179 -16.85 4.62 -3.22
C LYS A 179 -17.53 3.29 -3.53
N GLN A 180 -18.20 3.17 -4.69
CA GLN A 180 -18.78 1.90 -5.12
C GLN A 180 -17.71 0.94 -5.63
N THR A 181 -16.78 1.42 -6.47
CA THR A 181 -15.69 0.59 -7.02
C THR A 181 -14.81 0.00 -5.93
N ILE A 182 -14.41 0.79 -4.92
CA ILE A 182 -13.48 0.31 -3.88
C ILE A 182 -14.09 -0.79 -3.00
N LYS A 183 -15.43 -0.86 -2.86
CA LYS A 183 -16.11 -1.94 -2.14
C LYS A 183 -15.84 -3.31 -2.76
N PHE A 184 -15.67 -3.36 -4.09
CA PHE A 184 -15.39 -4.60 -4.79
C PHE A 184 -13.94 -5.10 -4.59
N LEU A 185 -13.02 -4.24 -4.12
CA LEU A 185 -11.60 -4.59 -4.02
C LEU A 185 -11.37 -5.87 -3.19
N LYS A 186 -12.11 -6.05 -2.09
CA LYS A 186 -12.01 -7.29 -1.29
C LYS A 186 -12.43 -8.52 -2.12
N THR A 187 -13.56 -8.45 -2.81
CA THR A 187 -14.00 -9.52 -3.72
C THR A 187 -12.98 -9.78 -4.84
N ARG A 188 -12.36 -8.73 -5.39
CA ARG A 188 -11.31 -8.88 -6.40
C ARG A 188 -10.12 -9.68 -5.86
N VAL A 189 -9.74 -9.49 -4.59
CA VAL A 189 -8.69 -10.29 -3.93
C VAL A 189 -9.13 -11.74 -3.73
N GLU A 190 -10.39 -12.01 -3.34
CA GLU A 190 -10.91 -13.38 -3.25
C GLU A 190 -10.87 -14.10 -4.59
N LEU A 191 -11.21 -13.40 -5.67
CA LEU A 191 -11.13 -13.95 -7.02
C LEU A 191 -9.68 -14.29 -7.42
N ASP A 192 -8.69 -13.51 -6.96
CA ASP A 192 -7.28 -13.80 -7.19
C ASP A 192 -6.84 -15.08 -6.48
N PHE A 193 -7.26 -15.26 -5.23
CA PHE A 193 -7.04 -16.51 -4.49
C PHE A 193 -7.68 -17.72 -5.18
N ALA A 194 -8.88 -17.53 -5.74
CA ALA A 194 -9.57 -18.55 -6.52
C ALA A 194 -9.01 -18.70 -7.95
N SER A 195 -7.87 -18.09 -8.27
CA SER A 195 -7.18 -18.18 -9.56
C SER A 195 -7.94 -17.60 -10.76
N PHE A 196 -8.97 -16.78 -10.54
CA PHE A 196 -9.66 -16.03 -11.59
C PHE A 196 -8.91 -14.74 -11.93
N THR A 197 -7.72 -14.83 -12.54
CA THR A 197 -6.84 -13.66 -12.71
C THR A 197 -7.33 -12.65 -13.75
N GLU A 198 -8.13 -13.10 -14.70
CA GLU A 198 -8.75 -12.30 -15.76
C GLU A 198 -9.91 -11.44 -15.25
N ASP A 199 -10.40 -10.57 -16.14
CA ASP A 199 -11.60 -9.81 -15.88
C ASP A 199 -12.81 -10.74 -15.86
N ILE A 200 -13.40 -10.97 -14.69
CA ILE A 200 -14.53 -11.90 -14.54
C ILE A 200 -15.80 -11.42 -15.25
N TRP A 201 -15.80 -10.17 -15.74
CA TRP A 201 -16.90 -9.59 -16.51
C TRP A 201 -16.61 -9.51 -18.01
N SER A 202 -15.42 -9.91 -18.48
CA SER A 202 -15.17 -9.99 -19.91
C SER A 202 -15.82 -11.23 -20.53
N HIS A 203 -16.08 -11.15 -21.84
CA HIS A 203 -16.52 -12.28 -22.66
C HIS A 203 -15.41 -13.29 -22.93
#